data_AF-A0A392RZX0-F1
#
_entry.id   AF-A0A392RZX0-F1
#
_cell.length_a   1.000
_cell.length_b   1.000
_cell.length_c   1.000
_cell.angle_alpha   90.00
_cell.angle_beta   90.00
_cell.angle_gamma   90.00
#
_symmetry.space_group_name_H-M   'P 1'
#
loop_
_entity.id
_entity.type
_entity.pdbx_description
1 polymer ?
#
loop_
_entity_poly.entity_id
_entity_poly.type
_entity_poly.pdbx_seq_one_letter_code
_entity_poly.pdbx_strand_id
1 'polypeptide(L)' 'MKNQADKKRVDRSFMCGEWVFVKLRAHRQQSVVTRINAKLAAKYYGPYPIIERVGAVAYKLKLPEGSRVH' A
#
# COMPACT_ATOMS: atom_id res chain seq x y z
N MET A 1 10.97 15.62 -21.46
CA MET A 1 11.06 14.48 -20.51
C MET A 1 9.82 14.30 -19.62
N LYS A 2 9.20 15.38 -19.13
CA LYS A 2 8.00 15.33 -18.25
C LYS A 2 6.81 14.55 -18.83
N ASN A 3 6.43 14.83 -20.09
CA ASN A 3 5.32 14.14 -20.77
C ASN A 3 5.51 12.62 -20.90
N GLN A 4 6.75 12.14 -21.03
CA GLN A 4 7.03 10.71 -21.12
C GLN A 4 6.92 10.01 -19.76
N ALA A 5 7.30 10.72 -18.68
CA ALA A 5 7.21 10.21 -17.31
C ALA A 5 5.75 10.15 -16.81
N ASP A 6 4.94 11.14 -17.18
CA ASP A 6 3.55 11.25 -16.72
C ASP A 6 2.56 10.44 -17.55
N LYS A 7 2.97 9.90 -18.71
CA LYS A 7 2.11 9.13 -19.63
C LYS A 7 1.38 7.94 -18.98
N LYS A 8 1.92 7.37 -17.90
CA LYS A 8 1.30 6.25 -17.14
C LYS A 8 0.82 6.65 -15.74
N ARG A 9 0.97 7.91 -15.33
CA ARG A 9 0.43 8.39 -14.06
C ARG A 9 -1.06 8.64 -14.23
N VAL A 10 -1.84 8.01 -13.37
CA VAL A 10 -3.29 8.20 -13.30
C VAL A 10 -3.59 8.63 -11.88
N ASP A 11 -4.27 9.77 -11.75
CA ASP A 11 -4.78 10.21 -10.46
C ASP A 11 -5.90 9.26 -10.03
N ARG A 12 -5.72 8.61 -8.89
CA ARG A 12 -6.74 7.72 -8.31
C ARG A 12 -7.04 8.20 -6.91
N SER A 13 -8.32 8.40 -6.65
CA SER A 13 -8.84 8.61 -5.32
C SER A 13 -9.58 7.35 -4.87
N PHE A 14 -9.55 7.11 -3.57
CA PHE A 14 -10.22 5.97 -2.95
C PHE A 14 -11.16 6.47 -1.86
N MET A 15 -12.20 5.70 -1.58
CA MET A 15 -13.18 6.00 -0.55
C MET A 15 -12.97 5.13 0.70
N CYS A 16 -13.48 5.60 1.85
CA CYS A 16 -13.49 4.79 3.06
C CYS A 16 -14.37 3.55 2.85
N GLY A 17 -13.88 2.38 3.27
CA GLY A 17 -14.52 1.08 3.05
C GLY A 17 -14.05 0.34 1.78
N GLU A 18 -13.35 1.00 0.86
CA GLU A 18 -12.77 0.32 -0.30
C GLU A 18 -11.57 -0.54 0.10
N TRP A 19 -11.42 -1.66 -0.62
CA TRP A 19 -10.32 -2.60 -0.43
C TRP A 19 -9.19 -2.31 -1.39
N VAL A 20 -8.02 -2.01 -0.86
CA VAL A 20 -6.84 -1.64 -1.65
C VAL A 20 -5.66 -2.54 -1.34
N PHE A 21 -4.84 -2.80 -2.37
CA PHE A 21 -3.56 -3.47 -2.22
C PHE A 21 -2.47 -2.45 -1.94
N VAL A 22 -1.61 -2.74 -0.96
CA VAL A 22 -0.58 -1.78 -0.52
C VAL A 22 0.79 -2.22 -1.00
N LYS A 23 1.53 -1.29 -1.59
CA LYS A 23 2.90 -1.54 -2.02
C LYS A 23 3.87 -1.22 -0.89
N LEU A 24 4.37 -2.26 -0.22
CA LEU A 24 5.36 -2.12 0.84
C LEU A 24 6.70 -2.72 0.43
N ARG A 25 7.75 -2.32 1.15
CA ARG A 25 9.10 -2.83 0.97
C ARG A 25 9.28 -4.08 1.84
N ALA A 26 9.24 -5.25 1.22
CA ALA A 26 9.13 -6.52 1.94
C ALA A 26 10.22 -6.81 2.96
N HIS A 27 11.47 -6.41 2.70
CA HIS A 27 12.57 -6.61 3.63
C HIS A 27 12.52 -5.70 4.87
N ARG A 28 11.76 -4.59 4.84
CA ARG A 28 11.60 -3.70 6.00
C ARG A 28 10.28 -3.92 6.74
N GLN A 29 9.25 -4.36 6.02
CA GLN A 29 7.89 -4.49 6.54
C GLN A 29 7.51 -5.95 6.82
N GLN A 30 8.38 -6.64 7.58
CA GLN A 30 8.10 -7.99 8.09
C GLN A 30 6.99 -7.99 9.14
N SER A 31 6.77 -6.85 9.81
CA SER A 31 5.72 -6.67 10.83
C SER A 31 4.29 -6.75 10.27
N VAL A 32 4.11 -6.50 8.97
CA VAL A 32 2.79 -6.56 8.32
C VAL A 32 2.44 -7.99 7.92
N VAL A 33 3.37 -8.66 7.23
CA VAL A 33 3.29 -10.10 6.91
C VAL A 33 4.70 -10.63 6.78
N THR A 34 5.05 -11.64 7.59
CA THR A 34 6.29 -12.39 7.43
C THR A 34 6.17 -13.33 6.24
N ARG A 35 7.02 -13.13 5.22
CA ARG A 35 7.07 -14.00 4.04
C ARG A 35 8.40 -14.74 4.02
N ILE A 36 8.33 -16.06 3.80
CA ILE A 36 9.49 -16.95 3.78
C ILE A 36 10.52 -16.50 2.73
N ASN A 37 10.06 -16.13 1.52
CA ASN A 37 10.92 -15.70 0.41
C ASN A 37 10.60 -14.27 -0.04
N ALA A 38 11.28 -13.27 0.50
CA ALA A 38 11.02 -11.85 0.19
C ALA A 38 11.31 -11.46 -1.28
N LYS A 39 12.22 -12.17 -1.97
CA LYS A 39 12.61 -11.86 -3.36
C LYS A 39 11.57 -12.30 -4.39
N LEU A 40 10.89 -13.43 -4.14
CA LEU A 40 9.84 -13.99 -5.01
C LEU A 40 8.42 -13.61 -4.56
N ALA A 41 8.31 -12.93 -3.42
CA ALA A 41 7.06 -12.46 -2.87
C ALA A 41 6.35 -11.47 -3.81
N ALA A 42 5.02 -11.55 -3.85
CA ALA A 42 4.19 -10.56 -4.54
C ALA A 42 4.51 -9.13 -4.06
N LYS A 43 4.64 -8.19 -4.99
CA LYS A 43 5.04 -6.80 -4.68
C LYS A 43 4.06 -6.06 -3.77
N TYR A 44 2.78 -6.41 -3.88
CA TYR A 44 1.72 -5.82 -3.10
C TYR A 44 1.33 -6.73 -1.93
N TYR A 45 0.91 -6.11 -0.84
CA TYR A 45 0.33 -6.71 0.34
C TYR A 45 -1.18 -6.65 0.22
N GLY A 46 -1.85 -7.59 0.88
CA GLY A 46 -3.24 -7.99 0.65
C GLY A 46 -4.25 -6.84 0.57
N PRO A 47 -5.52 -7.18 0.29
CA PRO A 47 -6.55 -6.17 0.30
C PRO A 47 -6.76 -5.72 1.75
N TYR A 48 -6.54 -4.44 2.02
CA TYR A 48 -6.86 -3.82 3.30
C TYR A 48 -7.97 -2.79 3.08
N PRO A 49 -8.97 -2.73 3.98
CA PRO A 49 -10.00 -1.72 3.89
C PRO A 49 -9.44 -0.36 4.35
N ILE A 50 -9.80 0.69 3.64
CA ILE A 50 -9.54 2.07 4.06
C ILE A 50 -10.49 2.41 5.20
N ILE A 51 -9.93 2.76 6.36
CA ILE A 51 -10.72 3.20 7.53
C ILE A 51 -11.07 4.67 7.40
N GLU A 52 -10.10 5.48 6.97
CA GLU A 52 -10.20 6.93 7.02
C GLU A 52 -9.33 7.57 5.94
N ARG A 53 -9.81 8.67 5.35
CA ARG A 53 -9.03 9.52 4.45
C ARG A 53 -8.41 10.66 5.26
N VAL A 54 -7.09 10.61 5.47
CA VAL A 54 -6.34 11.61 6.24
C VAL A 54 -6.02 12.84 5.39
N GLY A 55 -5.90 12.68 4.06
CA GLY A 55 -5.68 13.78 3.14
C GLY A 55 -5.97 13.42 1.69
N ALA A 56 -5.65 14.32 0.76
CA ALA A 56 -5.90 14.11 -0.66
C ALA A 56 -5.23 12.81 -1.19
N VAL A 57 -4.03 12.52 -0.70
CA VAL A 57 -3.17 11.40 -1.13
C VAL A 57 -2.82 10.43 0.02
N ALA A 58 -3.37 10.63 1.22
CA ALA A 58 -3.02 9.88 2.41
C ALA A 58 -4.25 9.19 3.00
N TYR A 59 -4.15 7.88 3.20
CA TYR A 59 -5.24 7.02 3.66
C TYR A 59 -4.78 6.16 4.84
N LYS A 60 -5.66 6.00 5.82
CA LYS A 60 -5.47 5.12 6.96
C LYS A 60 -6.08 3.76 6.63
N LEU A 61 -5.28 2.71 6.74
CA LEU A 61 -5.66 1.35 6.40
C LEU A 61 -5.80 0.49 7.64
N LYS A 62 -6.70 -0.50 7.60
CA LYS A 62 -6.80 -1.52 8.65
C LYS A 62 -5.72 -2.59 8.46
N LEU A 63 -4.50 -2.28 8.89
CA LEU A 63 -3.40 -3.26 8.92
C LEU A 63 -3.53 -4.19 10.13
N PRO A 64 -2.91 -5.39 10.09
CA PRO A 64 -2.87 -6.30 11.23
C PRO A 64 -2.26 -5.64 12.47
N GLU A 65 -2.76 -6.01 13.65
CA GLU A 65 -2.21 -5.53 14.92
C GLU A 65 -0.72 -5.87 15.03
N GLY A 66 0.09 -4.91 15.48
CA GLY A 66 1.55 -5.04 15.53
C GLY A 66 2.29 -4.60 14.25
N SER A 67 1.57 -4.18 13.20
CA SER A 67 2.18 -3.59 12.01
C SER A 67 2.89 -2.27 12.32
N ARG A 68 4.22 -2.26 12.21
CA ARG A 68 5.06 -1.07 12.42
C ARG A 68 5.54 -0.53 11.08
N VAL A 69 4.68 0.25 10.42
CA VAL A 69 5.00 0.92 9.17
C VAL A 69 5.33 2.38 9.48
N HIS A 70 6.63 2.70 9.51
CA HIS A 70 7.18 4.05 9.69
C HIS A 70 7.84 4.52 8.38
#